data_AF-A0A7X4A157-F1
#
_entry.id   AF-A0A7X4A157-F1
#
_cell.length_a   1.000
_cell.length_b   1.000
_cell.length_c   1.000
_cell.angle_alpha   90.00
_cell.angle_beta   90.00
_cell.angle_gamma   90.00
#
_symmetry.space_group_name_H-M   'P 1'
#
loop_
_entity.id
_entity.type
_entity.pdbx_description
1 polymer ?
#
loop_
_entity_poly.entity_id
_entity_poly.type
_entity_poly.pdbx_seq_one_letter_code
_entity_poly.pdbx_strand_id
1 'polypeptide(L)'
;MDEQHYLGAPWKISQTVWYVANDDSGAWPALAAFSAAALKCSARDAWTGWCPRDQYGQLHLVANNVRLLLLGRRPNHGSRFPALRARRIERRDVRECAIRIPFPAPAD
;
A
#
# COMPACT_ATOMS: atom_id res chain seq x y z
N MET A 1 13.03 -0.14 -0.50
CA MET A 1 12.21 -0.83 0.53
C MET A 1 13.04 -1.87 1.26
N ASP A 2 13.83 -2.66 0.53
CA ASP A 2 14.72 -3.67 1.13
C ASP A 2 15.72 -3.10 2.14
N GLU A 3 16.44 -2.04 1.77
CA GLU A 3 17.47 -1.44 2.61
C GLU A 3 16.92 -0.60 3.78
N GLN A 4 15.73 -0.02 3.62
CA GLN A 4 15.24 1.06 4.49
C GLN A 4 14.05 0.66 5.37
N HIS A 5 13.37 -0.45 5.06
CA HIS A 5 12.30 -0.95 5.91
C HIS A 5 12.87 -2.04 6.83
N TYR A 6 12.57 -1.96 8.13
CA TYR A 6 13.06 -2.90 9.15
C TYR A 6 12.68 -4.39 8.96
N LEU A 7 11.87 -4.71 7.95
CA LEU A 7 11.45 -6.08 7.59
C LEU A 7 11.76 -6.38 6.11
N GLY A 8 12.71 -5.66 5.50
CA GLY A 8 13.12 -5.82 4.09
C GLY A 8 12.01 -5.53 3.08
N ALA A 9 12.19 -5.96 1.83
CA ALA A 9 11.09 -5.96 0.86
C ALA A 9 10.10 -7.12 1.14
N PRO A 10 8.78 -6.91 1.04
CA PRO A 10 7.82 -7.99 1.17
C PRO A 10 7.95 -8.99 0.01
N TRP A 11 7.75 -10.27 0.30
CA TRP A 11 7.60 -11.31 -0.72
C TRP A 11 6.34 -11.04 -1.56
N LYS A 12 6.45 -11.23 -2.88
CA LYS A 12 5.35 -10.99 -3.82
C LYS A 12 4.48 -12.23 -3.91
N ILE A 13 3.26 -12.18 -3.37
CA ILE A 13 2.27 -13.26 -3.47
C ILE A 13 1.10 -12.76 -4.31
N SER A 14 0.82 -13.47 -5.42
CA SER A 14 -0.24 -13.13 -6.37
C SER A 14 -0.08 -11.72 -6.99
N GLN A 15 -1.16 -11.14 -7.49
CA GLN A 15 -1.20 -9.78 -8.02
C GLN A 15 -0.71 -8.79 -6.96
N THR A 16 0.31 -8.03 -7.33
CA THR A 16 0.99 -7.09 -6.44
C THR A 16 1.09 -5.73 -7.12
N VAL A 17 0.75 -4.66 -6.40
CA VAL A 17 0.86 -3.28 -6.89
C VAL A 17 1.77 -2.50 -5.96
N TRP A 18 2.73 -1.77 -6.52
CA TRP A 18 3.62 -0.90 -5.77
C TRP A 18 3.28 0.55 -6.07
N TYR A 19 3.24 1.37 -5.02
CA TYR A 19 3.12 2.81 -5.13
C TYR A 19 4.41 3.45 -4.66
N VAL A 20 4.96 4.34 -5.50
CA VAL A 20 6.17 5.10 -5.18
C VAL A 20 5.82 6.58 -5.26
N ALA A 21 5.93 7.28 -4.13
CA ALA A 21 5.91 8.73 -4.12
C ALA A 21 7.21 9.22 -4.77
N ASN A 22 7.10 10.19 -5.67
CA ASN A 22 8.25 10.88 -6.25
C ASN A 22 8.05 12.37 -6.02
N ASP A 23 9.09 13.06 -5.59
CA ASP A 23 9.10 14.52 -5.59
C ASP A 23 9.86 15.10 -6.78
N ASP A 24 9.80 16.43 -6.90
CA ASP A 24 10.41 17.15 -8.02
C ASP A 24 11.95 17.07 -8.03
N SER A 25 12.56 16.64 -6.90
CA SER A 25 14.00 16.36 -6.80
C SER A 25 14.35 14.94 -7.27
N GLY A 26 13.36 14.11 -7.59
CA GLY A 26 13.53 12.69 -7.94
C GLY A 26 13.64 11.77 -6.73
N ALA A 27 13.47 12.26 -5.51
CA ALA A 27 13.55 11.45 -4.30
C ALA A 27 12.29 10.59 -4.13
N TRP A 28 12.42 9.46 -3.41
CA TRP A 28 11.32 8.55 -3.10
C TRP A 28 10.90 8.63 -1.63
N PRO A 29 10.18 9.68 -1.20
CA PRO A 29 9.90 9.91 0.21
C PRO A 29 8.90 8.92 0.83
N ALA A 30 8.19 8.15 0.01
CA ALA A 30 7.26 7.15 0.50
C ALA A 30 7.07 6.02 -0.52
N LEU A 31 6.94 4.80 -0.01
CA LEU A 31 6.68 3.60 -0.80
C LEU A 31 5.60 2.78 -0.13
N ALA A 32 4.80 2.08 -0.92
CA ALA A 32 3.92 1.06 -0.39
C ALA A 32 3.75 -0.09 -1.37
N ALA A 33 3.44 -1.26 -0.82
CA ALA A 33 3.13 -2.46 -1.58
C ALA A 33 1.78 -3.02 -1.11
N PHE A 34 0.96 -3.41 -2.08
CA PHE A 34 -0.28 -4.15 -1.86
C PHE A 34 -0.20 -5.50 -2.55
N SER A 35 -0.79 -6.51 -1.93
CA SER A 35 -0.93 -7.85 -2.51
C SER A 35 -2.31 -8.43 -2.21
N ALA A 36 -2.52 -9.68 -2.64
CA ALA A 36 -3.67 -10.48 -2.22
C ALA A 36 -3.83 -10.48 -0.68
N ALA A 37 -5.09 -10.52 -0.25
CA ALA A 37 -5.43 -10.53 1.16
C ALA A 37 -4.91 -11.77 1.90
N ALA A 38 -4.42 -11.56 3.13
CA ALA A 38 -3.97 -12.65 3.97
C ALA A 38 -5.15 -13.58 4.28
N LEU A 39 -4.98 -14.88 4.04
CA LEU A 39 -6.04 -15.86 4.30
C LEU A 39 -6.47 -15.80 5.77
N LYS A 40 -5.52 -15.85 6.71
CA LYS A 40 -5.77 -15.90 8.16
C LYS A 40 -5.60 -14.51 8.81
N CYS A 41 -6.67 -13.72 8.83
CA CYS A 41 -6.69 -12.42 9.50
C CYS A 41 -7.99 -12.25 10.29
N SER A 42 -8.01 -12.76 11.54
CA SER A 42 -9.21 -12.74 12.39
C SER A 42 -9.72 -11.33 12.68
N ALA A 43 -8.82 -10.35 12.80
CA ALA A 43 -9.19 -8.95 13.01
C ALA A 43 -10.00 -8.38 11.83
N ARG A 44 -9.64 -8.71 10.58
CA ARG A 44 -10.45 -8.34 9.40
C ARG A 44 -11.80 -9.03 9.47
N ASP A 45 -11.80 -10.35 9.64
CA ASP A 45 -13.03 -11.15 9.54
C ASP A 45 -14.04 -10.75 10.62
N ALA A 46 -13.57 -10.41 11.84
CA ALA A 46 -14.41 -9.87 12.91
C ALA A 46 -14.97 -8.47 12.58
N TRP A 47 -14.16 -7.59 11.99
CA TRP A 47 -14.59 -6.23 11.65
C TRP A 47 -15.58 -6.21 10.48
N THR A 48 -15.37 -7.07 9.47
CA THR A 48 -16.28 -7.20 8.32
C THR A 48 -17.53 -8.01 8.64
N GLY A 49 -17.55 -8.72 9.78
CA GLY A 49 -18.62 -9.66 10.14
C GLY A 49 -18.68 -10.89 9.24
N TRP A 50 -17.56 -11.28 8.63
CA TRP A 50 -17.51 -12.41 7.70
C TRP A 50 -17.56 -13.73 8.45
N CYS A 51 -18.47 -14.62 8.05
CA CYS A 51 -18.32 -16.03 8.40
C CYS A 51 -17.25 -16.68 7.50
N PRO A 52 -16.76 -17.90 7.81
CA PRO A 52 -15.75 -18.57 6.99
C PRO A 52 -16.13 -18.67 5.50
N ARG A 53 -17.40 -18.87 5.18
CA ARG A 53 -17.87 -18.93 3.78
C ARG A 53 -17.75 -17.57 3.08
N ASP A 54 -18.10 -16.48 3.76
CA ASP A 54 -17.98 -15.12 3.24
C ASP A 54 -16.52 -14.78 2.98
N GLN A 55 -15.64 -15.14 3.91
CA GLN A 55 -14.21 -14.94 3.79
C GLN A 55 -13.67 -15.56 2.50
N TYR A 56 -13.94 -16.85 2.24
CA TYR A 56 -13.47 -17.50 1.01
C TYR A 56 -14.04 -16.85 -0.27
N GLY A 57 -15.31 -16.43 -0.23
CA GLY A 57 -15.95 -15.80 -1.37
C GLY A 57 -15.49 -14.36 -1.64
N GLN A 58 -15.14 -13.60 -0.60
CA GLN A 58 -14.94 -12.15 -0.68
C GLN A 58 -13.47 -11.71 -0.57
N LEU A 59 -12.55 -12.59 -0.15
CA LEU A 59 -11.11 -12.29 0.00
C LEU A 59 -10.49 -11.62 -1.24
N HIS A 60 -10.94 -12.01 -2.44
CA HIS A 60 -10.45 -11.46 -3.71
C HIS A 60 -10.82 -9.99 -3.94
N LEU A 61 -11.77 -9.44 -3.18
CA LEU A 61 -12.20 -8.04 -3.22
C LEU A 61 -11.37 -7.14 -2.28
N VAL A 62 -10.49 -7.73 -1.46
CA VAL A 62 -9.71 -7.01 -0.45
C VAL A 62 -8.26 -6.88 -0.92
N ALA A 63 -7.79 -5.64 -1.02
CA ALA A 63 -6.38 -5.33 -1.19
C ALA A 63 -5.70 -5.28 0.18
N ASN A 64 -4.61 -6.02 0.36
CA ASN A 64 -3.85 -6.01 1.60
C ASN A 64 -2.61 -5.14 1.49
N ASN A 65 -2.50 -4.14 2.35
CA ASN A 65 -1.31 -3.29 2.46
C ASN A 65 -0.21 -4.07 3.19
N VAL A 66 0.62 -4.80 2.44
CA VAL A 66 1.70 -5.61 3.01
C VAL A 66 2.87 -4.77 3.50
N ARG A 67 3.04 -3.56 2.96
CA ARG A 67 4.13 -2.71 3.37
C ARG A 67 3.89 -1.23 3.12
N LEU A 68 4.25 -0.42 4.12
CA LEU A 68 4.31 1.03 4.04
C LEU A 68 5.68 1.47 4.55
N LEU A 69 6.40 2.23 3.73
CA LEU A 69 7.67 2.86 4.08
C LEU A 69 7.53 4.36 3.88
N LEU A 70 7.83 5.12 4.92
CA LEU A 70 7.90 6.58 4.84
C LEU A 70 9.34 6.98 5.19
N LEU A 71 9.98 7.75 4.32
CA LEU A 71 11.38 8.17 4.45
C LEU A 71 11.47 9.66 4.77
N GLY A 72 12.32 9.98 5.74
CA GLY A 72 12.48 11.33 6.25
C GLY A 72 11.22 11.87 6.94
N ARG A 73 11.36 13.02 7.60
CA ARG A 73 10.21 13.70 8.21
C ARG A 73 9.68 14.73 7.22
N ARG A 74 8.45 14.53 6.75
CA ARG A 74 7.77 15.47 5.84
C ARG A 74 6.38 15.81 6.37
N PRO A 75 5.89 17.04 6.14
CA PRO A 75 4.55 17.44 6.55
C PRO A 75 3.50 16.47 6.01
N ASN A 76 2.68 15.93 6.92
CA ASN A 76 1.51 15.11 6.59
C ASN A 76 1.78 13.85 5.75
N HIS A 77 3.01 13.35 5.64
CA HIS A 77 3.29 12.20 4.77
C HIS A 77 2.53 10.92 5.19
N GLY A 78 2.25 10.78 6.49
CA GLY A 78 1.55 9.64 7.07
C GLY A 78 0.05 9.66 6.82
N SER A 79 -0.54 10.81 6.52
CA SER A 79 -1.96 10.92 6.15
C SER A 79 -2.13 11.09 4.62
N ARG A 80 -1.28 11.92 4.00
CA ARG A 80 -1.38 12.28 2.58
C ARG A 80 -1.06 11.11 1.66
N PHE A 81 0.03 10.39 1.90
CA PHE A 81 0.42 9.29 1.01
C PHE A 81 -0.60 8.13 1.05
N PRO A 82 -1.10 7.68 2.22
CA PRO A 82 -2.22 6.73 2.25
C PRO A 82 -3.50 7.23 1.57
N ALA A 83 -3.88 8.50 1.78
CA ALA A 83 -5.08 9.06 1.15
C ALA A 83 -5.00 9.09 -0.38
N LEU A 84 -3.85 9.48 -0.95
CA LEU A 84 -3.64 9.48 -2.40
C LEU A 84 -3.69 8.08 -3.01
N ARG A 85 -3.15 7.08 -2.29
CA ARG A 85 -3.20 5.67 -2.71
C ARG A 85 -4.61 5.10 -2.67
N ALA A 86 -5.36 5.34 -1.60
CA ALA A 86 -6.73 4.85 -1.44
C ALA A 86 -7.61 5.26 -2.64
N ARG A 87 -7.54 6.55 -3.02
CA ARG A 87 -8.25 7.09 -4.19
C ARG A 87 -7.89 6.44 -5.52
N ARG A 88 -6.68 5.85 -5.65
CA ARG A 88 -6.24 5.16 -6.88
C ARG A 88 -6.66 3.68 -6.89
N ILE A 89 -6.55 3.00 -5.76
CA ILE A 89 -6.98 1.60 -5.62
C ILE A 89 -8.47 1.47 -5.94
N GLU A 90 -9.29 2.42 -5.46
CA GLU A 90 -10.72 2.51 -5.79
C GLU A 90 -11.00 2.57 -7.28
N ARG A 91 -10.12 3.21 -8.07
CA ARG A 91 -10.26 3.32 -9.53
C ARG A 91 -9.83 2.08 -10.30
N ARG A 92 -9.42 1.00 -9.60
CA ARG A 92 -8.92 -0.26 -10.19
C ARG A 92 -7.78 -0.09 -11.20
N ASP A 93 -6.97 0.95 -11.01
CA ASP A 93 -5.75 1.13 -11.79
C ASP A 93 -4.65 0.23 -11.21
N VAL A 94 -4.77 -1.07 -11.50
CA VAL A 94 -3.89 -2.13 -10.96
C VAL A 94 -3.08 -2.83 -12.05
N ARG A 95 -3.07 -2.27 -13.27
CA ARG A 95 -2.41 -2.88 -14.44
C ARG A 95 -0.90 -2.67 -14.47
N GLU A 96 -0.36 -1.85 -13.56
CA GLU A 96 1.05 -1.49 -13.55
C GLU A 96 1.70 -1.84 -12.21
N CYS A 97 2.82 -2.58 -12.28
CA CYS A 97 3.55 -3.06 -11.10
C CYS A 97 4.19 -1.93 -10.28
N ALA A 98 4.26 -0.69 -10.79
CA ALA A 98 4.80 0.46 -10.10
C ALA A 98 4.11 1.76 -10.54
N ILE A 99 3.28 2.32 -9.66
CA ILE A 99 2.53 3.55 -9.91
C ILE A 99 3.21 4.71 -9.20
N ARG A 100 3.58 5.74 -9.97
CA ARG A 100 4.16 6.98 -9.43
C ARG A 100 3.08 7.93 -8.93
N ILE A 101 3.28 8.46 -7.73
CA ILE A 101 2.43 9.47 -7.12
C ILE A 101 3.26 10.74 -6.94
N PRO A 102 2.90 11.87 -7.59
CA PRO A 102 3.54 13.15 -7.33
C PRO A 102 3.39 13.52 -5.85
N PHE A 103 4.51 13.87 -5.23
CA PHE A 103 4.57 14.22 -3.82
C PHE A 103 5.46 15.44 -3.67
N PRO A 104 5.01 16.55 -3.08
CA PRO A 104 5.83 17.75 -3.02
C PRO A 104 7.10 17.53 -2.20
N ALA A 105 8.16 18.23 -2.61
CA ALA A 105 9.37 18.37 -1.82
C ALA A 105 9.04 18.99 -0.45
N PRO A 106 9.87 18.76 0.58
CA PRO A 106 9.77 19.53 1.83
C PRO A 106 9.94 21.02 1.48
N ALA A 107 9.21 21.90 2.17
CA ALA A 107 9.60 23.31 2.18
C ALA A 107 10.88 23.41 3.03
N ASP A 108 11.88 24.12 2.51
CA ASP A 108 13.16 24.39 3.19
C ASP A 108 12.97 25.10 4.54
#